data_AF-A0A976QG95-F1
#
_entry.id   AF-A0A976QG95-F1
#
_cell.length_a   1.000
_cell.length_b   1.000
_cell.length_c   1.000
_cell.angle_alpha   90.00
_cell.angle_beta   90.00
_cell.angle_gamma   90.00
#
_symmetry.space_group_name_H-M   'P 1'
#
loop_
_entity.id
_entity.type
_entity.pdbx_description
1 polymer ?
#
loop_
_entity_poly.entity_id
_entity_poly.type
_entity_poly.pdbx_seq_one_letter_code
_entity_poly.pdbx_strand_id
1 'polypeptide(L)'
;NFFIYLGKYYGIAFSILAAAALVSFAAWRRERGMHFLVIFLVFLFLLIMVVGPQERFLAMLVPPLAILIAALAWAVSRLKFRVVAYSLIGLFVFADLAFAVNTNLAASPRGRAGVEYSLLRRESEIWGYNQLEDYFQKITQGLYSPYTFPVRFTFVANLQKQALEKDKRGGLKPGLILFVTDTRLEGLASLWYLTRHAVYDRWPIITGDVYLNATAADPEFFSKQGFQKTVFIKAEDTLLEQGAADESSAQLESMLKNRGIKPEYVRSPRGRTAFAFYQY
;
A
#
# COMPACT_ATOMS: atom_id res chain seq x y z
N ASN A 1 -13.57 9.00 -15.59
CA ASN A 1 -13.37 8.14 -14.39
C ASN A 1 -14.22 8.52 -13.20
N PHE A 2 -14.28 9.78 -12.74
CA PHE A 2 -15.10 10.20 -11.59
C PHE A 2 -16.58 9.76 -11.65
N PHE A 3 -17.27 9.95 -12.78
CA PHE A 3 -18.68 9.54 -12.96
C PHE A 3 -18.91 8.00 -12.99
N ILE A 4 -17.92 7.23 -13.42
CA ILE A 4 -17.98 5.74 -13.44
C ILE A 4 -17.80 5.20 -12.02
N TYR A 5 -16.89 5.79 -11.24
CA TYR A 5 -16.76 5.52 -9.81
C TYR A 5 -18.04 5.94 -9.06
N LEU A 6 -18.63 7.08 -9.41
CA LEU A 6 -19.91 7.50 -8.84
C LEU A 6 -21.02 6.47 -9.09
N GLY A 7 -21.21 5.99 -10.32
CA GLY A 7 -22.23 4.97 -10.61
C GLY A 7 -22.00 3.64 -9.88
N LYS A 8 -20.75 3.17 -9.82
CA LYS A 8 -20.41 1.85 -9.26
C LYS A 8 -20.52 1.81 -7.73
N TYR A 9 -20.01 2.82 -7.03
CA TYR A 9 -19.98 2.83 -5.55
C TYR A 9 -21.22 3.48 -4.94
N TYR A 10 -21.78 4.53 -5.55
CA TYR A 10 -23.04 5.10 -5.05
C TYR A 10 -24.23 4.22 -5.37
N GLY A 11 -24.20 3.40 -6.44
CA GLY A 11 -25.24 2.40 -6.68
C GLY A 11 -25.35 1.38 -5.53
N ILE A 12 -24.21 0.91 -5.02
CA ILE A 12 -24.15 0.01 -3.86
C ILE A 12 -24.58 0.76 -2.59
N ALA A 13 -24.02 1.95 -2.32
CA ALA A 13 -24.40 2.73 -1.14
C ALA A 13 -25.90 3.10 -1.13
N PHE A 14 -26.48 3.43 -2.29
CA PHE A 14 -27.89 3.75 -2.46
C PHE A 14 -28.78 2.51 -2.32
N SER A 15 -28.33 1.35 -2.81
CA SER A 15 -29.03 0.07 -2.61
C SER A 15 -29.04 -0.34 -1.13
N ILE A 16 -27.93 -0.11 -0.43
CA ILE A 16 -27.80 -0.32 1.01
C ILE A 16 -28.71 0.63 1.78
N LEU A 17 -28.72 1.93 1.43
CA LEU A 17 -29.62 2.91 2.05
C LEU A 17 -31.09 2.62 1.75
N ALA A 18 -31.42 2.15 0.54
CA ALA A 18 -32.78 1.77 0.18
C ALA A 18 -33.24 0.52 0.94
N ALA A 19 -32.37 -0.50 1.06
CA ALA A 19 -32.61 -1.68 1.88
C ALA A 19 -32.75 -1.31 3.37
N ALA A 20 -31.88 -0.43 3.86
CA ALA A 20 -31.97 0.11 5.22
C ALA A 20 -33.27 0.88 5.43
N ALA A 21 -33.67 1.75 4.50
CA ALA A 21 -34.92 2.50 4.57
C ALA A 21 -36.15 1.58 4.56
N LEU A 22 -36.14 0.51 3.75
CA LEU A 22 -37.21 -0.49 3.71
C LEU A 22 -37.32 -1.29 5.01
N VAL A 23 -36.19 -1.76 5.54
CA VAL A 23 -36.13 -2.45 6.83
C VAL A 23 -36.56 -1.54 7.96
N SER A 24 -36.13 -0.29 7.91
CA SER A 24 -36.46 0.73 8.91
C SER A 24 -37.92 1.07 8.84
N PHE A 25 -38.51 1.24 7.66
CA PHE A 25 -39.94 1.44 7.49
C PHE A 25 -40.75 0.24 8.00
N ALA A 26 -40.30 -0.99 7.73
CA ALA A 26 -40.92 -2.21 8.23
C ALA A 26 -40.79 -2.38 9.75
N ALA A 27 -39.69 -1.91 10.35
CA ALA A 27 -39.38 -2.05 11.78
C ALA A 27 -39.69 -0.79 12.62
N TRP A 28 -39.97 0.35 11.99
CA TRP A 28 -40.19 1.68 12.58
C TRP A 28 -41.24 1.64 13.69
N ARG A 29 -42.21 0.74 13.57
CA ARG A 29 -43.33 0.63 14.52
C ARG A 29 -43.04 -0.21 15.78
N ARG A 30 -41.89 -0.89 15.93
CA ARG A 30 -41.75 -1.88 17.01
C ARG A 30 -40.47 -1.89 17.84
N GLU A 31 -39.28 -1.48 17.35
CA GLU A 31 -38.04 -1.66 18.13
C GLU A 31 -37.07 -0.47 18.09
N ARG A 32 -36.69 0.04 19.27
CA ARG A 32 -35.77 1.19 19.43
C ARG A 32 -34.38 0.94 18.84
N GLY A 33 -33.90 -0.31 18.84
CA GLY A 33 -32.57 -0.68 18.32
C GLY A 33 -32.36 -0.40 16.83
N MET A 34 -33.42 -0.46 16.03
CA MET A 34 -33.34 -0.22 14.58
C MET A 34 -33.08 1.25 14.24
N HIS A 35 -33.45 2.18 15.11
CA HIS A 35 -33.21 3.61 14.92
C HIS A 35 -31.71 3.93 14.96
N PHE A 36 -30.96 3.29 15.85
CA PHE A 36 -29.51 3.45 15.93
C PHE A 36 -28.81 2.95 14.67
N LEU A 37 -29.25 1.81 14.11
CA LEU A 37 -28.69 1.27 12.87
C LEU A 37 -28.88 2.24 11.70
N VAL A 38 -30.06 2.87 11.59
CA VAL A 38 -30.35 3.88 10.56
C VAL A 38 -29.49 5.11 10.73
N ILE A 39 -29.44 5.67 11.94
CA ILE A 39 -28.63 6.85 12.23
C ILE A 39 -27.17 6.57 11.89
N PHE A 40 -26.68 5.39 12.24
CA PHE A 40 -25.32 4.96 11.93
C PHE A 40 -25.07 4.83 10.42
N LEU A 41 -26.01 4.22 9.66
CA LEU A 41 -25.91 4.11 8.21
C LEU A 41 -25.97 5.49 7.51
N VAL A 42 -26.83 6.39 7.99
CA VAL A 42 -26.90 7.78 7.51
C VAL A 42 -25.59 8.51 7.81
N PHE A 43 -25.05 8.35 9.02
CA PHE A 43 -23.75 8.92 9.39
C PHE A 43 -22.63 8.41 8.49
N LEU A 44 -22.54 7.10 8.28
CA LEU A 44 -21.54 6.50 7.36
C LEU A 44 -21.71 7.02 5.93
N PHE A 45 -22.94 7.17 5.45
CA PHE A 45 -23.19 7.74 4.13
C PHE A 45 -22.72 9.20 4.02
N LEU A 46 -23.04 10.03 5.01
CA LEU A 46 -22.57 11.42 5.07
C LEU A 46 -21.04 11.49 5.15
N LEU A 47 -20.43 10.62 5.95
CA LEU A 47 -18.98 10.52 6.05
C LEU A 47 -18.35 10.19 4.69
N ILE A 48 -18.89 9.20 3.96
CA ILE A 48 -18.44 8.83 2.61
C ILE A 48 -18.62 10.00 1.63
N MET A 49 -19.69 10.79 1.76
CA MET A 49 -19.89 11.99 0.95
C MET A 49 -18.84 13.08 1.21
N VAL A 50 -18.42 13.27 2.46
CA VAL A 50 -17.43 14.29 2.84
C VAL A 50 -16.01 13.87 2.45
N VAL A 51 -15.63 12.62 2.75
CA VAL A 51 -14.27 12.12 2.49
C VAL A 51 -14.07 11.69 1.04
N GLY A 52 -15.16 11.35 0.36
CA GLY A 52 -15.17 10.81 -1.00
C GLY A 52 -15.21 9.28 -1.01
N PRO A 53 -15.77 8.69 -2.09
CA PRO A 53 -15.89 7.24 -2.22
C PRO A 53 -14.51 6.62 -2.44
N GLN A 54 -14.10 5.76 -1.50
CA GLN A 54 -12.90 4.94 -1.65
C GLN A 54 -13.21 3.52 -1.22
N GLU A 55 -12.58 2.54 -1.87
CA GLU A 55 -12.85 1.12 -1.64
C GLU A 55 -12.64 0.72 -0.18
N ARG A 56 -11.64 1.31 0.49
CA ARG A 56 -11.35 1.06 1.91
C ARG A 56 -12.51 1.40 2.86
N PHE A 57 -13.42 2.29 2.47
CA PHE A 57 -14.59 2.62 3.29
C PHE A 57 -15.72 1.59 3.16
N LEU A 58 -15.71 0.73 2.13
CA LEU A 58 -16.67 -0.38 2.03
C LEU A 58 -16.53 -1.36 3.19
N ALA A 59 -15.30 -1.58 3.69
CA ALA A 59 -15.06 -2.43 4.84
C ALA A 59 -15.79 -1.91 6.10
N MET A 60 -15.97 -0.59 6.24
CA MET A 60 -16.70 0.00 7.38
C MET A 60 -18.21 -0.26 7.31
N LEU A 61 -18.74 -0.58 6.13
CA LEU A 61 -20.15 -0.95 5.95
C LEU A 61 -20.43 -2.41 6.32
N VAL A 62 -19.42 -3.27 6.43
CA VAL A 62 -19.62 -4.71 6.66
C VAL A 62 -20.36 -5.00 7.98
N PRO A 63 -19.97 -4.44 9.15
CA PRO A 63 -20.69 -4.69 10.40
C PRO A 63 -22.18 -4.28 10.37
N PRO A 64 -22.56 -3.05 9.96
CA PRO A 64 -23.98 -2.69 9.92
C PRO A 64 -24.75 -3.45 8.84
N LEU A 65 -24.12 -3.85 7.73
CA LEU A 65 -24.74 -4.73 6.74
C LEU A 65 -25.06 -6.10 7.31
N ALA A 66 -24.15 -6.70 8.08
CA ALA A 66 -24.40 -7.98 8.73
C ALA A 66 -25.62 -7.90 9.68
N ILE A 67 -25.73 -6.82 10.46
CA ILE A 67 -26.88 -6.57 11.34
C ILE A 67 -28.15 -6.39 10.51
N LEU A 68 -28.08 -5.64 9.39
CA LEU A 68 -29.22 -5.42 8.50
C LEU A 68 -29.73 -6.73 7.88
N ILE A 69 -28.80 -7.59 7.43
CA ILE A 69 -29.12 -8.91 6.89
C ILE A 69 -29.76 -9.81 7.96
N ALA A 70 -29.23 -9.78 9.19
CA ALA A 70 -29.81 -10.53 10.30
C ALA A 70 -31.24 -10.04 10.63
N ALA A 71 -31.46 -8.73 10.66
CA ALA A 71 -32.77 -8.13 10.88
C ALA A 71 -33.76 -8.48 9.75
N LEU A 72 -33.29 -8.47 8.49
CA LEU A 72 -34.06 -8.94 7.33
C LEU A 72 -34.43 -10.43 7.46
N ALA A 73 -33.47 -11.28 7.81
CA ALA A 73 -33.70 -12.71 8.00
C ALA A 73 -34.75 -12.97 9.09
N TRP A 74 -34.70 -12.21 10.19
CA TRP A 74 -35.68 -12.27 11.26
C TRP A 74 -37.06 -11.80 10.81
N ALA A 75 -37.16 -10.68 10.10
CA ALA A 75 -38.43 -10.17 9.59
C ALA A 75 -39.09 -11.16 8.62
N VAL A 76 -38.29 -11.78 7.75
CA VAL A 76 -38.76 -12.71 6.73
C VAL A 76 -39.17 -14.07 7.32
N SER A 77 -38.65 -14.46 8.49
CA SER A 77 -39.09 -15.66 9.22
C SER A 77 -40.61 -15.73 9.44
N ARG A 78 -41.28 -14.57 9.45
CA ARG A 78 -42.72 -14.38 9.68
C ARG A 78 -43.56 -14.37 8.39
N LEU A 79 -42.93 -14.45 7.23
CA LEU A 79 -43.61 -14.41 5.92
C LEU A 79 -43.99 -15.82 5.45
N LYS A 80 -45.08 -15.91 4.67
CA LYS A 80 -45.56 -17.19 4.10
C LYS A 80 -44.55 -17.87 3.18
N PHE A 81 -43.62 -17.11 2.58
CA PHE A 81 -42.59 -17.58 1.65
C PHE A 81 -41.18 -17.70 2.27
N ARG A 82 -41.10 -17.92 3.59
CA ARG A 82 -39.84 -18.02 4.36
C ARG A 82 -38.78 -18.93 3.74
N VAL A 83 -39.16 -20.05 3.13
CA VAL A 83 -38.21 -21.01 2.53
C VAL A 83 -37.45 -20.36 1.38
N VAL A 84 -38.16 -19.71 0.44
CA VAL A 84 -37.53 -19.03 -0.71
C VAL A 84 -36.58 -17.94 -0.25
N ALA A 85 -36.99 -17.15 0.74
CA ALA A 85 -36.17 -16.06 1.23
C ALA A 85 -34.95 -16.53 2.04
N TYR A 86 -35.07 -17.58 2.85
CA TYR A 86 -33.91 -18.19 3.50
C TYR A 86 -32.95 -18.78 2.47
N SER A 87 -33.44 -19.38 1.40
CA SER A 87 -32.58 -19.84 0.30
C SER A 87 -31.84 -18.68 -0.37
N LEU A 88 -32.49 -17.54 -0.60
CA LEU A 88 -31.84 -16.35 -1.16
C LEU A 88 -30.78 -15.76 -0.21
N ILE A 89 -31.08 -15.66 1.08
CA ILE A 89 -30.12 -15.20 2.10
C ILE A 89 -28.94 -16.18 2.20
N GLY A 90 -29.20 -17.48 2.22
CA GLY A 90 -28.17 -18.51 2.25
C GLY A 90 -27.27 -18.47 1.02
N LEU A 91 -27.85 -18.29 -0.18
CA LEU A 91 -27.11 -18.10 -1.42
C LEU A 91 -26.22 -16.85 -1.37
N PHE A 92 -26.74 -15.74 -0.84
CA PHE A 92 -25.97 -14.50 -0.66
C PHE A 92 -24.79 -14.70 0.29
N VAL A 93 -25.01 -15.30 1.46
CA VAL A 93 -23.95 -15.60 2.45
C VAL A 93 -22.91 -16.55 1.86
N PHE A 94 -23.34 -17.56 1.12
CA PHE A 94 -22.43 -18.46 0.43
C PHE A 94 -21.58 -17.76 -0.63
N ALA A 95 -22.18 -16.88 -1.43
CA ALA A 95 -21.47 -16.08 -2.43
C ALA A 95 -20.45 -15.15 -1.78
N ASP A 96 -20.81 -14.49 -0.67
CA ASP A 96 -19.90 -13.63 0.09
C ASP A 96 -18.75 -14.42 0.72
N LEU A 97 -19.03 -15.60 1.28
CA LEU A 97 -18.00 -16.50 1.80
C LEU A 97 -17.05 -16.96 0.68
N ALA A 98 -17.57 -17.35 -0.47
CA ALA A 98 -16.76 -17.73 -1.63
C ALA A 98 -15.87 -16.56 -2.11
N PHE A 99 -16.42 -15.34 -2.16
CA PHE A 99 -15.69 -14.12 -2.46
C PHE A 99 -14.59 -13.85 -1.43
N ALA A 100 -14.89 -13.97 -0.13
CA ALA A 100 -13.95 -13.76 0.95
C ALA A 100 -12.82 -14.80 0.96
N VAL A 101 -13.13 -16.07 0.71
CA VAL A 101 -12.14 -17.15 0.57
C VAL A 101 -11.25 -16.89 -0.65
N ASN A 102 -11.81 -16.57 -1.81
CA ASN A 102 -11.04 -16.26 -3.02
C ASN A 102 -10.17 -15.01 -2.83
N THR A 103 -10.65 -14.00 -2.10
CA THR A 103 -9.89 -12.76 -1.86
C THR A 103 -8.77 -12.94 -0.84
N ASN A 104 -9.06 -13.58 0.30
CA ASN A 104 -8.17 -13.56 1.47
C ASN A 104 -7.35 -14.85 1.62
N LEU A 105 -7.91 -16.01 1.29
CA LEU A 105 -7.26 -17.31 1.49
C LEU A 105 -6.55 -17.81 0.24
N ALA A 106 -7.05 -17.49 -0.96
CA ALA A 106 -6.38 -17.90 -2.18
C ALA A 106 -5.04 -17.15 -2.35
N ALA A 107 -3.98 -17.89 -2.64
CA ALA A 107 -2.66 -17.32 -2.88
C ALA A 107 -2.66 -16.36 -4.08
N SER A 108 -3.43 -16.66 -5.11
CA SER A 108 -3.70 -15.77 -6.25
C SER A 108 -5.20 -15.84 -6.54
N PRO A 109 -5.97 -14.76 -6.27
CA PRO A 109 -7.39 -14.75 -6.56
C PRO A 109 -7.63 -14.98 -8.05
N ARG A 110 -8.64 -15.79 -8.37
CA ARG A 110 -9.03 -16.07 -9.75
C ARG A 110 -10.26 -15.26 -10.12
N GLY A 111 -10.33 -14.84 -11.39
CA GLY A 111 -11.52 -14.21 -11.95
C GLY A 111 -11.42 -12.72 -12.25
N ARG A 112 -12.57 -12.04 -12.23
CA ARG A 112 -12.72 -10.59 -12.47
C ARG A 112 -12.64 -9.80 -11.16
N ALA A 113 -11.70 -8.86 -11.10
CA ALA A 113 -11.52 -7.96 -9.97
C ALA A 113 -12.78 -7.12 -9.70
N GLY A 114 -13.13 -6.96 -8.42
CA GLY A 114 -14.31 -6.22 -7.95
C GLY A 114 -15.62 -7.00 -8.06
N VAL A 115 -15.62 -8.24 -8.55
CA VAL A 115 -16.80 -9.13 -8.58
C VAL A 115 -16.48 -10.45 -7.88
N GLU A 116 -15.40 -11.13 -8.28
CA GLU A 116 -15.02 -12.44 -7.74
C GLU A 116 -13.93 -12.34 -6.66
N TYR A 117 -13.20 -11.21 -6.63
CA TYR A 117 -12.28 -10.87 -5.55
C TYR A 117 -12.16 -9.35 -5.38
N SER A 118 -11.69 -8.91 -4.20
CA SER A 118 -11.52 -7.49 -3.89
C SER A 118 -10.32 -6.86 -4.62
N LEU A 119 -10.52 -5.66 -5.18
CA LEU A 119 -9.46 -4.83 -5.78
C LEU A 119 -8.41 -4.41 -4.74
N LEU A 120 -8.85 -4.12 -3.50
CA LEU A 120 -7.98 -3.84 -2.36
C LEU A 120 -6.92 -4.94 -2.11
N ARG A 121 -7.16 -6.18 -2.53
CA ARG A 121 -6.17 -7.25 -2.36
C ARG A 121 -4.88 -6.96 -3.12
N ARG A 122 -4.98 -6.39 -4.33
CA ARG A 122 -3.84 -5.98 -5.15
C ARG A 122 -3.10 -4.80 -4.51
N GLU A 123 -3.84 -3.86 -3.93
CA GLU A 123 -3.25 -2.73 -3.20
C GLU A 123 -2.55 -3.17 -1.90
N SER A 124 -3.06 -4.23 -1.26
CA SER A 124 -2.48 -4.84 -0.05
C SER A 124 -1.38 -5.87 -0.34
N GLU A 125 -1.03 -6.10 -1.61
CA GLU A 125 -0.06 -7.13 -1.95
C GLU A 125 1.33 -6.74 -1.42
N ILE A 126 2.03 -7.69 -0.80
CA ILE A 126 3.40 -7.49 -0.31
C ILE A 126 4.31 -7.59 -1.53
N TRP A 127 4.49 -6.46 -2.21
CA TRP A 127 5.22 -6.34 -3.47
C TRP A 127 6.75 -6.49 -3.34
N GLY A 128 7.24 -7.11 -2.28
CA GLY A 128 8.68 -7.27 -2.02
C GLY A 128 9.26 -6.24 -1.06
N TYR A 129 8.49 -5.25 -0.59
CA TYR A 129 9.03 -4.17 0.26
C TYR A 129 9.56 -4.63 1.61
N ASN A 130 9.01 -5.72 2.18
CA ASN A 130 9.60 -6.34 3.37
C ASN A 130 10.99 -6.90 3.06
N GLN A 131 11.18 -7.50 1.88
CA GLN A 131 12.48 -8.00 1.48
C GLN A 131 13.45 -6.85 1.11
N LEU A 132 12.95 -5.72 0.63
CA LEU A 132 13.73 -4.48 0.50
C LEU A 132 14.24 -4.02 1.87
N GLU A 133 13.38 -4.00 2.89
CA GLU A 133 13.75 -3.68 4.27
C GLU A 133 14.80 -4.66 4.80
N ASP A 134 14.60 -5.96 4.66
CA ASP A 134 15.55 -7.00 5.10
C ASP A 134 16.91 -6.81 4.43
N TYR A 135 16.92 -6.49 3.13
CA TYR A 135 18.14 -6.21 2.39
C TYR A 135 18.83 -4.93 2.88
N PHE A 136 18.07 -3.86 3.13
CA PHE A 136 18.58 -2.61 3.64
C PHE A 136 19.23 -2.81 5.02
N GLN A 137 18.54 -3.50 5.93
CA GLN A 137 19.07 -3.87 7.24
C GLN A 137 20.35 -4.71 7.12
N LYS A 138 20.37 -5.72 6.24
CA LYS A 138 21.56 -6.56 6.01
C LYS A 138 22.78 -5.74 5.60
N ILE A 139 22.62 -4.73 4.74
CA ILE A 139 23.74 -3.90 4.28
C ILE A 139 24.19 -2.90 5.34
N THR A 140 23.25 -2.38 6.13
CA THR A 140 23.49 -1.31 7.09
C THR A 140 23.79 -1.84 8.50
N GLN A 141 23.70 -3.15 8.71
CA GLN A 141 23.90 -3.78 10.00
C GLN A 141 25.26 -3.45 10.59
N GLY A 142 25.26 -2.92 11.83
CA GLY A 142 26.49 -2.53 12.52
C GLY A 142 27.10 -1.21 12.04
N LEU A 143 26.44 -0.52 11.10
CA LEU A 143 26.90 0.73 10.52
C LEU A 143 25.97 1.90 10.87
N TYR A 144 26.51 3.11 10.89
CA TYR A 144 25.77 4.36 10.91
C TYR A 144 26.19 5.24 9.74
N SER A 145 25.29 6.05 9.19
CA SER A 145 25.68 6.99 8.14
C SER A 145 26.32 8.25 8.74
N PRO A 146 27.59 8.59 8.45
CA PRO A 146 28.15 9.85 8.91
C PRO A 146 27.60 11.04 8.12
N TYR A 147 27.23 10.83 6.85
CA TYR A 147 26.72 11.84 5.93
C TYR A 147 25.20 11.79 5.82
N THR A 148 24.57 12.95 5.63
CA THR A 148 23.15 13.05 5.29
C THR A 148 22.97 14.25 4.37
N PHE A 149 21.92 14.25 3.57
CA PHE A 149 21.57 15.44 2.81
C PHE A 149 20.96 16.53 3.72
N PRO A 150 21.09 17.81 3.34
CA PRO A 150 20.43 18.90 4.04
C PRO A 150 18.93 18.68 4.08
N VAL A 151 18.35 18.78 5.28
CA VAL A 151 16.90 18.68 5.48
C VAL A 151 16.30 20.06 5.71
N ARG A 152 15.14 20.33 5.10
CA ARG A 152 14.48 21.64 5.18
C ARG A 152 13.97 21.97 6.59
N PHE A 153 13.55 20.95 7.33
CA PHE A 153 12.85 21.14 8.60
C PHE A 153 13.77 20.91 9.79
N THR A 154 13.82 21.88 10.71
CA THR A 154 14.67 21.83 11.91
C THR A 154 14.38 20.63 12.81
N PHE A 155 13.11 20.20 12.90
CA PHE A 155 12.77 19.02 13.71
C PHE A 155 13.41 17.74 13.16
N VAL A 156 13.50 17.60 11.83
CA VAL A 156 14.18 16.47 11.18
C VAL A 156 15.68 16.53 11.46
N ALA A 157 16.29 17.71 11.34
CA ALA A 157 17.71 17.89 11.63
C ALA A 157 18.04 17.50 13.08
N ASN A 158 17.19 17.89 14.04
CA ASN A 158 17.35 17.50 15.44
C ASN A 158 17.22 15.99 15.65
N LEU A 159 16.26 15.36 14.97
CA LEU A 159 16.06 13.91 15.03
C LEU A 159 17.27 13.17 14.45
N GLN A 160 17.78 13.60 13.30
CA GLN A 160 19.00 13.06 12.70
C GLN A 160 20.21 13.24 13.62
N LYS A 161 20.36 14.40 14.28
CA LYS A 161 21.45 14.61 15.24
C LYS A 161 21.36 13.64 16.42
N GLN A 162 20.17 13.42 16.97
CA GLN A 162 19.96 12.47 18.06
C GLN A 162 20.25 11.02 17.65
N ALA A 163 19.84 10.62 16.44
CA ALA A 163 20.13 9.31 15.87
C ALA A 163 21.65 9.08 15.75
N LEU A 164 22.39 10.05 15.19
CA LEU A 164 23.84 9.96 15.08
C LEU A 164 24.54 9.74 16.43
N GLU A 165 24.17 10.54 17.42
CA GLU A 165 24.79 10.46 18.74
C GLU A 165 24.39 9.17 19.47
N LYS A 166 23.20 8.64 19.23
CA LYS A 166 22.78 7.32 19.72
C LYS A 166 23.64 6.22 19.09
N ASP A 167 23.81 6.25 17.77
CA ASP A 167 24.54 5.21 17.02
C ASP A 167 26.04 5.20 17.34
N LYS A 168 26.65 6.39 17.46
CA LYS A 168 28.03 6.53 17.92
C LYS A 168 28.22 5.97 19.33
N ARG A 169 27.30 6.28 20.25
CA ARG A 169 27.33 5.72 21.62
C ARG A 169 27.11 4.20 21.63
N GLY A 170 26.34 3.68 20.67
CA GLY A 170 26.16 2.25 20.44
C GLY A 170 27.38 1.54 19.85
N GLY A 171 28.46 2.27 19.51
CA GLY A 171 29.68 1.69 18.95
C GLY A 171 29.53 1.22 17.50
N LEU A 172 28.53 1.72 16.76
CA LEU A 172 28.39 1.43 15.34
C LEU A 172 29.55 2.06 14.55
N LYS A 173 29.91 1.44 13.42
CA LYS A 173 30.99 1.94 12.54
C LYS A 173 30.45 2.88 11.46
N PRO A 174 31.23 3.86 10.97
CA PRO A 174 30.78 4.70 9.87
C PRO A 174 30.59 3.88 8.58
N GLY A 175 29.39 3.93 7.99
CA GLY A 175 29.07 3.37 6.69
C GLY A 175 28.99 4.47 5.63
N LEU A 176 29.91 4.45 4.67
CA LEU A 176 30.02 5.47 3.61
C LEU A 176 29.26 5.02 2.35
N ILE A 177 27.96 4.76 2.51
CA ILE A 177 27.11 4.15 1.48
C ILE A 177 26.13 5.19 0.95
N LEU A 178 26.11 5.36 -0.37
CA LEU A 178 25.07 6.11 -1.09
C LEU A 178 24.03 5.15 -1.64
N PHE A 179 22.76 5.39 -1.35
CA PHE A 179 21.66 4.66 -1.94
C PHE A 179 21.06 5.46 -3.10
N VAL A 180 20.92 4.82 -4.24
CA VAL A 180 20.30 5.38 -5.44
C VAL A 180 19.04 4.58 -5.72
N THR A 181 17.90 5.22 -5.92
CA THR A 181 16.62 4.54 -6.06
C THR A 181 16.00 4.81 -7.41
N ASP A 182 15.28 3.82 -7.93
CA ASP A 182 14.45 3.96 -9.12
C ASP A 182 13.43 5.09 -8.93
N THR A 183 13.27 5.95 -9.94
CA THR A 183 12.28 7.03 -9.97
C THR A 183 10.84 6.50 -10.04
N ARG A 184 10.66 5.24 -10.44
CA ARG A 184 9.34 4.59 -10.61
C ARG A 184 8.79 3.92 -9.36
N LEU A 185 9.51 3.99 -8.23
CA LEU A 185 9.00 3.45 -6.98
C LEU A 185 7.76 4.24 -6.53
N GLU A 186 6.67 3.52 -6.27
CA GLU A 186 5.41 4.11 -5.82
C GLU A 186 5.62 5.05 -4.61
N GLY A 187 4.96 6.21 -4.64
CA GLY A 187 5.23 7.32 -3.74
C GLY A 187 4.99 7.03 -2.26
N LEU A 188 3.94 6.29 -1.90
CA LEU A 188 3.68 5.94 -0.50
C LEU A 188 4.62 4.87 0.03
N ALA A 189 4.97 3.88 -0.80
CA ALA A 189 5.89 2.84 -0.43
C ALA A 189 7.34 3.35 -0.36
N SER A 190 7.78 4.19 -1.30
CA SER A 190 9.08 4.87 -1.20
C SER A 190 9.17 5.75 0.04
N LEU A 191 8.09 6.46 0.41
CA LEU A 191 8.02 7.23 1.65
C LEU A 191 8.24 6.34 2.88
N TRP A 192 7.54 5.21 2.95
CA TRP A 192 7.57 4.35 4.14
C TRP A 192 8.88 3.57 4.29
N TYR A 193 9.43 3.06 3.19
CA TYR A 193 10.60 2.18 3.24
C TYR A 193 11.92 2.95 3.03
N LEU A 194 11.96 3.95 2.16
CA LEU A 194 13.22 4.65 1.84
C LEU A 194 13.34 5.98 2.59
N THR A 195 12.33 6.85 2.53
CA THR A 195 12.40 8.14 3.22
C THR A 195 12.54 7.98 4.74
N ARG A 196 11.95 6.93 5.31
CA ARG A 196 12.16 6.57 6.72
C ARG A 196 13.65 6.38 7.04
N HIS A 197 14.40 5.62 6.26
CA HIS A 197 15.84 5.43 6.48
C HIS A 197 16.64 6.72 6.26
N ALA A 198 16.23 7.59 5.33
CA ALA A 198 16.87 8.90 5.19
C ALA A 198 16.63 9.83 6.39
N VAL A 199 15.40 9.80 6.94
CA VAL A 199 14.99 10.69 8.04
C VAL A 199 15.47 10.18 9.39
N TYR A 200 15.24 8.91 9.71
CA TYR A 200 15.49 8.35 11.03
C TYR A 200 16.91 7.79 11.16
N ASP A 201 17.41 7.11 10.12
CA ASP A 201 18.71 6.42 10.14
C ASP A 201 19.80 7.19 9.38
N ARG A 202 19.43 8.34 8.80
CA ARG A 202 20.33 9.31 8.14
C ARG A 202 21.03 8.78 6.89
N TRP A 203 20.55 7.68 6.30
CA TRP A 203 21.16 7.15 5.10
C TRP A 203 20.94 8.09 3.90
N PRO A 204 21.98 8.43 3.14
CA PRO A 204 21.85 9.31 1.98
C PRO A 204 21.21 8.50 0.86
N ILE A 205 19.95 8.85 0.57
CA ILE A 205 19.14 8.23 -0.48
C ILE A 205 18.78 9.30 -1.51
N ILE A 206 19.09 9.06 -2.78
CA ILE A 206 18.73 9.92 -3.92
C ILE A 206 18.08 9.10 -5.03
N THR A 207 17.39 9.77 -5.93
CA THR A 207 16.81 9.15 -7.13
C THR A 207 17.83 9.00 -8.25
N GLY A 208 17.58 8.08 -9.18
CA GLY A 208 18.47 7.78 -10.31
C GLY A 208 18.73 8.98 -11.23
N ASP A 209 17.75 9.85 -11.44
CA ASP A 209 17.90 11.09 -12.21
C ASP A 209 18.86 12.08 -11.52
N VAL A 210 18.75 12.27 -10.20
CA VAL A 210 19.68 13.10 -9.43
C VAL A 210 21.10 12.54 -9.50
N TYR A 211 21.23 11.21 -9.40
CA TYR A 211 22.53 10.55 -9.52
C TYR A 211 23.15 10.74 -10.91
N LEU A 212 22.38 10.52 -11.99
CA LEU A 212 22.86 10.68 -13.36
C LEU A 212 23.22 12.13 -13.66
N ASN A 213 22.42 13.09 -13.20
CA ASN A 213 22.72 14.52 -13.39
C ASN A 213 24.02 14.93 -12.67
N ALA A 214 24.24 14.45 -11.44
CA ALA A 214 25.46 14.75 -10.68
C ALA A 214 26.71 14.07 -11.28
N THR A 215 26.54 12.90 -11.91
CA THR A 215 27.65 12.13 -12.48
C THR A 215 27.90 12.38 -13.98
N ALA A 216 27.03 13.16 -14.64
CA ALA A 216 27.15 13.46 -16.07
C ALA A 216 28.44 14.22 -16.42
N ALA A 217 28.85 15.16 -15.57
CA ALA A 217 30.08 15.94 -15.74
C ALA A 217 31.30 15.29 -15.06
N ASP A 218 31.09 14.56 -13.96
CA ASP A 218 32.15 13.90 -13.19
C ASP A 218 31.67 12.53 -12.71
N PRO A 219 32.06 11.43 -13.37
CA PRO A 219 31.67 10.07 -12.97
C PRO A 219 32.10 9.70 -11.54
N GLU A 220 33.10 10.38 -10.98
CA GLU A 220 33.62 10.15 -9.63
C GLU A 220 33.05 11.12 -8.60
N PHE A 221 32.07 11.96 -8.97
CA PHE A 221 31.53 13.02 -8.11
C PHE A 221 31.27 12.55 -6.68
N PHE A 222 30.50 11.47 -6.50
CA PHE A 222 30.15 10.94 -5.17
C PHE A 222 31.33 10.25 -4.46
N SER A 223 32.23 9.62 -5.19
CA SER A 223 33.46 9.03 -4.61
C SER A 223 34.34 10.12 -4.01
N LYS A 224 34.50 11.26 -4.71
CA LYS A 224 35.20 12.45 -4.23
C LYS A 224 34.54 13.09 -3.01
N GLN A 225 33.22 12.94 -2.84
CA GLN A 225 32.50 13.36 -1.63
C GLN A 225 32.69 12.38 -0.44
N GLY A 226 33.42 11.28 -0.63
CA GLY A 226 33.76 10.32 0.41
C GLY A 226 32.84 9.10 0.48
N PHE A 227 31.91 8.91 -0.46
CA PHE A 227 31.14 7.67 -0.56
C PHE A 227 32.03 6.54 -1.10
N GLN A 228 32.10 5.42 -0.37
CA GLN A 228 32.91 4.26 -0.74
C GLN A 228 32.10 3.18 -1.47
N LYS A 229 30.78 3.21 -1.34
CA LYS A 229 29.88 2.23 -1.93
C LYS A 229 28.62 2.92 -2.42
N THR A 230 28.17 2.56 -3.60
CA THR A 230 26.87 2.95 -4.13
C THR A 230 26.00 1.72 -4.29
N VAL A 231 24.74 1.82 -3.85
CA VAL A 231 23.74 0.77 -4.00
C VAL A 231 22.58 1.32 -4.80
N PHE A 232 22.47 0.89 -6.06
CA PHE A 232 21.31 1.21 -6.90
C PHE A 232 20.20 0.17 -6.69
N ILE A 233 19.02 0.65 -6.30
CA ILE A 233 17.81 -0.11 -6.00
C ILE A 233 16.84 0.10 -7.16
N LYS A 234 16.76 -0.89 -8.05
CA LYS A 234 15.86 -0.88 -9.20
C LYS A 234 14.56 -1.61 -8.88
N ALA A 235 13.42 -1.01 -9.20
CA ALA A 235 12.12 -1.68 -9.15
C ALA A 235 11.94 -2.55 -10.39
N GLU A 236 11.44 -3.78 -10.21
CA GLU A 236 11.10 -4.68 -11.32
C GLU A 236 9.56 -4.78 -11.50
N ASP A 237 9.13 -5.43 -12.59
CA ASP A 237 7.77 -5.51 -13.18
C ASP A 237 6.55 -5.48 -12.23
N THR A 238 6.69 -5.88 -10.97
CA THR A 238 5.59 -5.89 -10.00
C THR A 238 5.26 -4.53 -9.39
N LEU A 239 6.12 -3.52 -9.56
CA LEU A 239 6.06 -2.27 -8.79
C LEU A 239 5.99 -0.98 -9.61
N LEU A 240 5.94 -1.12 -10.94
CA LEU A 240 6.01 0.04 -11.84
C LEU A 240 4.67 0.75 -11.91
N GLU A 241 4.67 2.05 -11.59
CA GLU A 241 3.55 2.93 -11.87
C GLU A 241 3.33 2.99 -13.40
N GLN A 242 2.13 2.63 -13.86
CA GLN A 242 1.83 2.63 -15.30
C GLN A 242 1.86 4.06 -15.84
N GLY A 243 2.91 4.41 -16.59
CA GLY A 243 3.06 5.69 -17.27
C GLY A 243 4.17 6.61 -16.77
N ALA A 244 4.95 6.21 -15.75
CA ALA A 244 6.15 6.95 -15.37
C ALA A 244 7.25 6.76 -16.44
N ALA A 245 7.81 7.86 -16.94
CA ALA A 245 8.91 7.83 -17.91
C ALA A 245 10.15 7.16 -17.31
N ASP A 246 10.68 6.15 -18.01
CA ASP A 246 11.65 5.16 -17.54
C ASP A 246 13.11 5.48 -17.92
N GLU A 247 13.39 6.69 -18.37
CA GLU A 247 14.67 6.94 -19.07
C GLU A 247 15.87 6.87 -18.12
N SER A 248 15.77 7.45 -16.92
CA SER A 248 16.90 7.49 -15.97
C SER A 248 17.24 6.12 -15.37
N SER A 249 16.24 5.38 -14.89
CA SER A 249 16.46 4.06 -14.28
C SER A 249 16.96 3.04 -15.30
N ALA A 250 16.40 3.01 -16.50
CA ALA A 250 16.87 2.13 -17.58
C ALA A 250 18.28 2.50 -18.07
N GLN A 251 18.59 3.79 -18.15
CA GLN A 251 19.93 4.27 -18.51
C GLN A 251 20.96 3.86 -17.46
N LEU A 252 20.67 4.07 -16.17
CA LEU A 252 21.56 3.70 -15.08
C LEU A 252 21.79 2.18 -15.04
N GLU A 253 20.73 1.39 -15.19
CA GLU A 253 20.85 -0.07 -15.29
C GLU A 253 21.75 -0.50 -16.46
N SER A 254 21.52 0.07 -17.64
CA SER A 254 22.30 -0.23 -18.84
C SER A 254 23.78 0.11 -18.64
N MET A 255 24.07 1.27 -18.04
CA MET A 255 25.44 1.68 -17.70
C MET A 255 26.11 0.67 -16.75
N LEU A 256 25.41 0.23 -15.70
CA LEU A 256 25.96 -0.70 -14.71
C LEU A 256 26.18 -2.09 -15.31
N LYS A 257 25.24 -2.58 -16.12
CA LYS A 257 25.39 -3.84 -16.88
C LYS A 257 26.59 -3.79 -17.84
N ASN A 258 26.77 -2.67 -18.55
CA ASN A 258 27.90 -2.49 -19.46
C ASN A 258 29.26 -2.46 -18.74
N ARG A 259 29.28 -2.05 -17.46
CA ARG A 259 30.46 -2.15 -16.59
C ARG A 259 30.67 -3.55 -15.99
N GLY A 260 29.83 -4.52 -16.35
CA GLY A 260 29.90 -5.90 -15.84
C GLY A 260 29.37 -6.08 -14.42
N ILE A 261 28.67 -5.08 -13.86
CA ILE A 261 28.08 -5.17 -12.52
C ILE A 261 26.83 -6.03 -12.59
N LYS A 262 26.83 -7.11 -11.80
CA LYS A 262 25.71 -8.06 -11.74
C LYS A 262 24.73 -7.67 -10.62
N PRO A 263 23.42 -7.66 -10.88
CA PRO A 263 22.44 -7.40 -9.84
C PRO A 263 22.27 -8.59 -8.88
N GLU A 264 22.05 -8.28 -7.60
CA GLU A 264 21.42 -9.20 -6.66
C GLU A 264 19.90 -9.03 -6.76
N TYR A 265 19.20 -10.12 -7.09
CA TYR A 265 17.74 -10.09 -7.24
C TYR A 265 17.05 -10.44 -5.94
N VAL A 266 16.11 -9.60 -5.54
CA VAL A 266 15.22 -9.87 -4.41
C VAL A 266 13.85 -10.27 -4.93
N ARG A 267 13.37 -11.41 -4.45
CA ARG A 267 12.08 -11.98 -4.83
C ARG A 267 11.05 -11.72 -3.75
N SER A 268 9.82 -11.42 -4.18
CA SER A 268 8.66 -11.40 -3.29
C SER A 268 8.39 -12.79 -2.72
N PRO A 269 7.56 -12.91 -1.67
CA PRO A 269 7.16 -14.22 -1.12
C PRO A 269 6.52 -15.17 -2.13
N ARG A 270 6.03 -14.64 -3.27
CA ARG A 270 5.45 -15.42 -4.37
C ARG A 270 6.47 -15.85 -5.43
N GLY A 271 7.77 -15.63 -5.19
CA GLY A 271 8.86 -16.02 -6.08
C GLY A 271 9.07 -15.11 -7.30
N ARG A 272 8.30 -14.02 -7.42
CA ARG A 272 8.50 -13.01 -8.49
C ARG A 272 9.62 -12.07 -8.10
N THR A 273 10.45 -11.68 -9.06
CA THR A 273 11.47 -10.64 -8.83
C THR A 273 10.78 -9.30 -8.58
N ALA A 274 11.08 -8.69 -7.44
CA ALA A 274 10.51 -7.40 -7.04
C ALA A 274 11.53 -6.27 -7.20
N PHE A 275 12.80 -6.54 -6.87
CA PHE A 275 13.87 -5.56 -6.94
C PHE A 275 15.15 -6.20 -7.48
N ALA A 276 15.96 -5.35 -8.13
CA ALA A 276 17.33 -5.66 -8.51
C ALA A 276 18.27 -4.66 -7.84
N PHE A 277 19.29 -5.15 -7.16
CA PHE A 277 20.26 -4.33 -6.45
C PHE A 277 21.63 -4.40 -7.11
N TYR A 278 22.18 -3.24 -7.48
CA TYR A 278 23.52 -3.13 -8.04
C TYR A 278 24.42 -2.48 -6.99
N GLN A 279 25.46 -3.20 -6.57
CA GLN A 279 26.44 -2.69 -5.62
C GLN A 279 27.76 -2.46 -6.36
N TYR A 280 28.31 -1.25 -6.23
CA TYR A 280 29.57 -0.86 -6.89
C TYR A 280 30.26 0.30 -6.19
#